data_AF-K1T1F3-F1
#
_entry.id   AF-K1T1F3-F1
#
_cell.length_a   1.000
_cell.length_b   1.000
_cell.length_c   1.000
_cell.angle_alpha   90.00
_cell.angle_beta   90.00
_cell.angle_gamma   90.00
#
_symmetry.space_group_name_H-M   'P 1'
#
loop_
_entity.id
_entity.type
_entity.pdbx_description
1 polymer ?
#
loop_
_entity_poly.entity_id
_entity_poly.type
_entity_poly.pdbx_seq_one_letter_code
_entity_poly.pdbx_strand_id
1 'polypeptide(L)'
;MVNIAYIHEEGTAMAQIRIHVLHCGKIGVAPNLPASAQWRWPAKADARRLKSGARIWLPVSAYLVEHPKGLFLVDAGLPRTVSPTGIEDRAAQLR
;
A
#
# COMPACT_ATOMS: atom_id res chain seq x y z
N MET A 1 4.20 -8.76 9.22
CA MET A 1 3.30 -9.73 9.88
C MET A 1 2.92 -10.79 8.85
N VAL A 2 2.87 -12.08 9.21
CA VAL A 2 2.47 -13.17 8.30
C VAL A 2 1.09 -13.65 8.73
N ASN A 3 0.14 -13.70 7.79
CA ASN A 3 -1.18 -14.28 8.02
C ASN A 3 -1.27 -15.64 7.33
N ILE A 4 -1.90 -16.61 7.98
CA ILE A 4 -2.04 -17.97 7.47
C ILE A 4 -3.51 -18.24 7.23
N ALA A 5 -3.85 -18.60 5.99
CA ALA A 5 -5.18 -19.03 5.61
C ALA A 5 -5.11 -20.48 5.10
N TYR A 6 -6.19 -21.23 5.30
CA TYR A 6 -6.33 -22.61 4.81
C TYR A 6 -7.41 -22.63 3.72
N ILE A 7 -7.15 -23.35 2.64
CA ILE A 7 -8.17 -23.65 1.62
C ILE A 7 -8.55 -25.12 1.68
N HIS A 8 -9.85 -25.38 1.59
CA HIS A 8 -10.42 -26.71 1.44
C HIS A 8 -10.82 -26.89 -0.03
N GLU A 9 -10.05 -27.67 -0.79
CA GLU A 9 -10.44 -28.13 -2.12
C GLU A 9 -10.93 -29.57 -1.98
N GLU A 10 -12.18 -29.85 -2.39
CA GLU A 10 -12.74 -31.20 -2.30
C GLU A 10 -11.83 -32.21 -3.02
N GLY A 11 -11.31 -33.18 -2.26
CA GLY A 11 -10.43 -34.24 -2.77
C GLY A 11 -8.93 -34.02 -2.60
N THR A 12 -8.46 -32.91 -2.00
CA THR A 12 -7.01 -32.70 -1.73
C THR A 12 -6.72 -32.28 -0.29
N ALA A 13 -5.53 -32.62 0.20
CA ALA A 13 -5.08 -32.27 1.56
C ALA A 13 -5.14 -30.75 1.78
N MET A 14 -5.48 -30.32 3.00
CA MET A 14 -5.57 -28.89 3.37
C MET A 14 -4.29 -28.15 2.98
N ALA A 15 -4.41 -27.25 2.01
CA ALA A 15 -3.27 -26.52 1.52
C ALA A 15 -3.15 -25.17 2.23
N GLN A 16 -1.95 -24.90 2.77
CA GLN A 16 -1.68 -23.71 3.56
C GLN A 16 -1.26 -22.55 2.64
N ILE A 17 -1.95 -21.42 2.74
CA ILE A 17 -1.58 -20.15 2.10
C ILE A 17 -0.86 -19.29 3.12
N ARG A 18 0.29 -18.72 2.75
CA ARG A 18 1.00 -17.73 3.56
C ARG A 18 0.94 -16.37 2.90
N ILE A 19 0.51 -15.38 3.66
CA ILE A 19 0.43 -13.99 3.22
C ILE A 19 1.45 -13.18 4.00
N HIS A 20 2.45 -12.65 3.31
CA HIS A 20 3.47 -11.78 3.88
C HIS A 20 3.10 -10.33 3.57
N VAL A 21 2.96 -9.52 4.61
CA VAL A 21 2.84 -8.07 4.46
C VAL A 21 4.24 -7.48 4.28
N LEU A 22 4.50 -6.93 3.09
CA LEU A 22 5.73 -6.22 2.76
C LEU A 22 5.51 -4.73 3.01
N HIS A 23 6.21 -4.14 3.97
CA HIS A 23 6.11 -2.71 4.25
C HIS A 23 6.97 -1.91 3.26
N CYS A 24 6.33 -1.07 2.45
CA CYS A 24 6.94 -0.30 1.36
C CYS A 24 7.09 1.20 1.70
N GLY A 25 7.05 1.55 2.99
CA GLY A 25 7.15 2.91 3.49
C GLY A 25 5.80 3.55 3.79
N LYS A 26 5.74 4.88 3.74
CA LYS A 26 4.53 5.68 4.01
C LYS A 26 4.39 6.79 2.98
N ILE A 27 3.15 7.20 2.71
CA ILE A 27 2.84 8.33 1.84
C ILE A 27 2.06 9.40 2.60
N GLY A 28 2.50 10.65 2.47
CA GLY A 28 1.81 11.81 3.00
C GLY A 28 0.68 12.25 2.08
N VAL A 29 -0.57 12.11 2.52
CA VAL A 29 -1.75 12.55 1.78
C VAL A 29 -2.51 13.65 2.51
N ALA A 30 -3.28 14.43 1.77
CA ALA A 30 -4.18 15.39 2.41
C ALA A 30 -5.25 14.64 3.21
N PRO A 31 -5.63 15.11 4.43
CA PRO A 31 -6.57 14.39 5.29
C PRO A 31 -7.95 14.15 4.66
N ASN A 32 -8.37 15.02 3.74
CA ASN A 32 -9.62 14.90 3.00
C ASN A 32 -9.54 13.89 1.84
N LEU A 33 -8.34 13.46 1.45
CA LEU A 33 -8.12 12.55 0.31
C LEU A 33 -8.79 11.17 0.51
N PRO A 34 -8.66 10.49 1.67
CA PRO A 34 -9.26 9.17 1.86
C PRO A 34 -10.78 9.22 2.06
N ALA A 35 -11.31 10.38 2.48
CA ALA A 35 -12.72 10.57 2.78
C ALA A 35 -13.56 10.97 1.56
N SER A 36 -12.94 11.57 0.52
CA SER A 36 -13.65 11.97 -0.67
C SER A 36 -13.86 10.78 -1.62
N ALA A 37 -15.02 10.12 -1.54
CA ALA A 37 -15.46 9.09 -2.49
C ALA A 37 -15.51 9.56 -3.96
N GLN A 38 -15.25 10.85 -4.23
CA GLN A 38 -15.30 11.46 -5.55
C GLN A 38 -14.08 12.37 -5.73
N TRP A 39 -13.09 11.86 -6.49
CA TRP A 39 -11.88 12.55 -6.91
C TRP A 39 -12.17 13.65 -7.96
N ARG A 40 -13.06 14.59 -7.62
CA ARG A 40 -13.45 15.72 -8.46
C ARG A 40 -12.64 16.97 -8.10
N TRP A 41 -12.34 17.79 -9.10
CA TRP A 41 -11.88 19.16 -8.88
C TRP A 41 -12.93 19.89 -8.00
N PRO A 42 -12.57 20.59 -6.91
CA PRO A 42 -11.28 21.18 -6.57
C PRO A 42 -10.47 20.45 -5.47
N ALA A 43 -10.94 19.32 -4.92
CA ALA A 43 -10.27 18.62 -3.81
C ALA A 43 -8.80 18.24 -4.12
N LYS A 44 -8.48 17.98 -5.39
CA LYS A 44 -7.09 17.73 -5.86
C LYS A 44 -6.17 18.96 -5.74
N ALA A 45 -6.72 20.16 -5.91
CA ALA A 45 -5.96 21.40 -5.85
C ALA A 45 -5.60 21.74 -4.40
N ASP A 46 -6.54 21.56 -3.48
CA ASP A 46 -6.33 21.80 -2.06
C ASP A 46 -5.32 20.81 -1.46
N ALA A 47 -5.36 19.53 -1.88
CA ALA A 47 -4.37 18.55 -1.46
C ALA A 47 -2.93 18.90 -1.90
N ARG A 48 -2.76 19.54 -3.06
CA ARG A 48 -1.45 20.01 -3.55
C ARG A 48 -0.96 21.26 -2.83
N ARG A 49 -1.87 22.16 -2.43
CA ARG A 49 -1.54 23.40 -1.69
C ARG A 49 -1.37 23.18 -0.20
N LEU A 50 -1.67 21.98 0.30
CA LEU A 50 -1.57 21.67 1.71
C LEU A 50 -0.12 21.72 2.18
N LYS A 51 0.14 22.50 3.24
CA LYS A 51 1.46 22.55 3.89
C LYS A 51 1.86 21.15 4.36
N SER A 52 3.16 20.82 4.27
CA SER A 52 3.70 19.49 4.61
C SER A 52 3.25 18.98 5.99
N GLY A 53 3.14 19.86 7.00
CA GLY A 53 2.71 19.51 8.36
C GLY A 53 1.22 19.20 8.54
N ALA A 54 0.39 19.41 7.51
CA ALA A 54 -1.05 19.14 7.55
C ALA A 54 -1.43 17.79 6.90
N ARG A 55 -0.45 17.03 6.39
CA ARG A 55 -0.67 15.73 5.75
C ARG A 55 -0.80 14.62 6.79
N ILE A 56 -1.64 13.63 6.49
CA ILE A 56 -1.67 12.35 7.21
C ILE A 56 -0.77 11.35 6.49
N TRP A 57 -0.09 10.52 7.27
CA TRP A 57 0.84 9.52 6.75
C TRP A 57 0.17 8.15 6.73
N LEU A 58 -0.05 7.62 5.53
CA LEU A 58 -0.64 6.29 5.34
C LEU A 58 0.45 5.26 5.03
N PRO A 59 0.38 4.05 5.61
CA PRO A 59 1.31 2.98 5.27
C PRO A 59 1.08 2.52 3.83
N VAL A 60 2.17 2.25 3.11
CA VAL A 60 2.14 1.57 1.82
C VAL A 60 2.62 0.16 2.05
N SER A 61 1.85 -0.83 1.59
CA SER A 61 2.20 -2.24 1.73
C SER A 61 1.93 -2.99 0.43
N ALA A 62 2.80 -3.93 0.10
CA ALA A 62 2.57 -4.97 -0.89
C ALA A 62 2.34 -6.31 -0.18
N TYR A 63 1.72 -7.27 -0.87
CA TYR A 63 1.44 -8.58 -0.30
C TYR A 63 2.04 -9.67 -1.17
N LEU A 64 2.91 -10.48 -0.57
CA LEU A 64 3.38 -11.72 -1.18
C LEU A 64 2.51 -12.88 -0.68
N VAL A 65 1.83 -13.55 -1.60
CA VAL A 65 0.96 -14.67 -1.31
C VAL A 65 1.61 -15.94 -1.84
N GLU A 66 2.07 -16.78 -0.92
CA GLU A 66 2.50 -18.14 -1.21
C GLU A 66 1.25 -19.02 -1.30
N HIS A 67 0.87 -19.42 -2.50
CA HIS A 67 -0.28 -20.28 -2.76
C HIS A 67 0.17 -21.57 -3.47
N PRO A 68 -0.51 -22.71 -3.27
CA PRO A 68 -0.14 -23.97 -3.92
C PRO A 68 -0.08 -23.90 -5.46
N LYS A 69 -0.95 -23.07 -6.05
CA LYS A 69 -1.04 -22.83 -7.50
C LYS A 69 -0.01 -21.81 -8.04
N GLY A 70 0.78 -21.19 -7.17
CA GLY A 70 1.78 -20.21 -7.59
C GLY A 70 2.09 -19.14 -6.55
N LEU A 71 3.14 -18.36 -6.82
CA LEU A 71 3.53 -17.22 -6.00
C LEU A 71 2.90 -15.95 -6.59
N PHE A 72 2.13 -15.22 -5.79
CA PHE A 72 1.44 -14.01 -6.24
C PHE A 72 1.99 -12.80 -5.50
N LEU A 73 2.30 -11.74 -6.25
CA LEU A 73 2.62 -10.43 -5.70
C LEU A 73 1.46 -9.48 -5.99
N VAL A 74 0.86 -8.95 -4.93
CA VAL A 74 -0.22 -7.96 -5.02
C VAL A 74 0.36 -6.59 -4.67
N ASP A 75 0.26 -5.67 -5.64
CA ASP A 75 0.88 -4.34 -5.62
C ASP A 75 2.43 -4.37 -5.60
N ALA A 76 3.07 -3.21 -5.78
CA ALA A 76 4.52 -3.06 -5.80
C ALA A 76 5.04 -1.88 -4.94
N GLY A 77 4.15 -1.22 -4.20
CA GLY A 77 4.51 -0.09 -3.35
C GLY A 77 4.78 1.20 -4.13
N LEU A 78 5.66 2.06 -3.59
CA LEU A 78 5.99 3.35 -4.22
C LEU A 78 7.22 3.23 -5.14
N PRO A 79 7.26 4.00 -6.25
CA PRO A 79 8.46 4.11 -7.07
C PRO A 79 9.66 4.58 -6.26
N ARG A 80 10.87 4.14 -6.65
CA ARG A 80 12.14 4.57 -6.02
C ARG A 80 12.37 6.09 -6.14
N THR A 81 11.76 6.77 -7.11
CA THR A 81 11.79 8.23 -7.17
C THR A 81 11.04 8.91 -6.03
N VAL A 82 10.09 8.21 -5.40
CA VAL A 82 9.24 8.67 -4.29
C VAL A 82 9.70 8.07 -2.95
N SER A 83 10.32 6.89 -2.98
CA SER A 83 10.89 6.18 -1.83
C SER A 83 12.22 5.48 -2.23
N PRO A 84 13.33 6.22 -2.35
CA PRO A 84 14.59 5.74 -2.96
C PRO A 84 15.22 4.53 -2.31
N THR A 85 15.01 4.35 -1.01
CA THR A 85 15.55 3.25 -0.21
C THR A 85 14.46 2.42 0.45
N GLY A 86 13.19 2.61 0.07
CA GLY A 86 12.05 2.07 0.83
C GLY A 86 11.81 2.81 2.16
N ILE A 87 12.59 3.86 2.42
CA ILE A 87 12.47 4.75 3.58
C ILE A 87 11.71 6.00 3.14
N GLU A 88 10.89 6.55 4.06
CA GLU A 88 10.21 7.83 3.87
C GLU A 88 11.20 8.92 3.46
N ASP A 89 11.03 9.47 2.25
CA ASP A 89 11.68 10.70 1.80
C ASP A 89 10.60 11.77 1.57
N ARG A 90 10.48 12.69 2.53
CA ARG A 90 9.48 13.77 2.47
C ARG A 90 9.70 14.70 1.29
N ALA A 91 10.94 14.92 0.86
CA ALA A 91 11.24 15.80 -0.26
C ALA A 91 10.85 15.15 -1.59
N ALA A 92 11.03 13.83 -1.71
CA ALA A 92 10.63 13.06 -2.88
C ALA A 92 9.12 12.99 -3.10
N GLN A 93 8.31 13.10 -2.03
CA GLN A 93 6.85 13.04 -2.08
C GLN A 93 6.15 14.35 -2.43
N LEU A 94 6.88 15.46 -2.43
CA LEU A 94 6.36 16.81 -2.68
C LEU A 94 6.76 17.34 -4.07
N ARG A 95 7.43 16.53 -4.89
CA ARG A 95 7.78 16.84 -6.28
C ARG A 95 6.63 16.64 -7.25
#